data_AF-A0A1E4FAD6-F1
#
_entry.id   AF-A0A1E4FAD6-F1
#
_cell.length_a   1.000
_cell.length_b   1.000
_cell.length_c   1.000
_cell.angle_alpha   90.00
_cell.angle_beta   90.00
_cell.angle_gamma   90.00
#
_symmetry.space_group_name_H-M   'P 1'
#
loop_
_entity.id
_entity.type
_entity.pdbx_description
1 polymer ?
#
loop_
_entity_poly.entity_id
_entity_poly.type
_entity_poly.pdbx_seq_one_letter_code
_entity_poly.pdbx_strand_id
1 'polypeptide(L)'
;MSMIVREADYEILSGDIAQYERRADSGNVITMNFCAHCHGWMWNDPPAGGIKVARAGTLDDIDWARPVGNIWTDSKAEWAEIDPALVNFPKGAIDRTPLFDAWTRAQQDQK
;
A
#
# COMPACT_ATOMS: atom_id res chain seq x y z
N MET A 1 -0.47 3.86 -5.64
CA MET A 1 -1.45 3.40 -4.63
C MET A 1 -0.91 2.16 -3.92
N SER A 2 -1.12 2.03 -2.60
CA SER A 2 -0.68 0.86 -1.81
C SER A 2 -1.86 -0.09 -1.60
N MET A 3 -1.67 -1.37 -1.83
CA MET A 3 -2.64 -2.43 -1.55
C MET A 3 -2.03 -3.43 -0.58
N ILE A 4 -2.69 -3.66 0.55
CA ILE A 4 -2.22 -4.60 1.57
C ILE A 4 -2.79 -5.97 1.25
N VAL A 5 -1.90 -6.96 1.11
CA VAL A 5 -2.28 -8.36 0.91
C VAL A 5 -1.57 -9.22 1.95
N ARG A 6 -2.12 -10.39 2.27
CA ARG A 6 -1.41 -11.34 3.13
C ARG A 6 -0.21 -11.86 2.35
N GLU A 7 0.90 -12.05 3.06
CA GLU A 7 2.11 -12.61 2.47
C GLU A 7 1.87 -14.01 1.87
N ALA A 8 1.01 -14.81 2.52
CA ALA A 8 0.66 -16.15 2.05
C ALA A 8 -0.16 -16.18 0.74
N ASP A 9 -0.76 -15.05 0.32
CA ASP A 9 -1.52 -14.96 -0.93
C ASP A 9 -0.74 -14.25 -2.05
N TYR A 10 0.57 -14.01 -1.86
CA TYR A 10 1.40 -13.30 -2.82
C TYR A 10 2.58 -14.16 -3.27
N GLU A 11 2.61 -14.52 -4.56
CA GLU A 11 3.64 -15.36 -5.15
C GLU A 11 4.37 -14.61 -6.28
N ILE A 12 5.70 -14.77 -6.33
CA ILE A 12 6.53 -14.26 -7.41
C ILE A 12 6.66 -15.38 -8.45
N LEU A 13 5.95 -15.25 -9.56
CA LEU A 13 5.95 -16.27 -10.61
C LEU A 13 7.19 -16.21 -11.51
N SER A 14 7.70 -15.00 -11.78
CA SER A 14 8.83 -14.78 -12.70
C SER A 14 9.42 -13.38 -12.54
N GLY A 15 10.62 -13.19 -13.13
CA GLY A 15 11.31 -11.91 -13.21
C GLY A 15 12.29 -11.65 -12.06
N ASP A 16 13.33 -10.89 -12.35
CA ASP A 16 14.36 -10.53 -11.38
C ASP A 16 13.95 -9.32 -10.55
N ILE A 17 14.28 -9.37 -9.25
CA ILE A 17 13.89 -8.36 -8.26
C ILE A 17 15.13 -7.65 -7.74
N ALA A 18 15.13 -6.33 -7.82
CA ALA A 18 16.09 -5.46 -7.15
C ALA A 18 15.48 -4.97 -5.82
N GLN A 19 16.29 -5.00 -4.76
CA GLN A 19 15.87 -4.60 -3.42
C GLN A 19 16.54 -3.31 -2.98
N TYR A 20 15.79 -2.46 -2.29
CA TYR A 20 16.27 -1.26 -1.65
C TYR A 20 15.69 -1.15 -0.24
N GLU A 21 16.55 -0.92 0.75
CA GLU A 21 16.12 -0.71 2.13
C GLU A 21 15.91 0.78 2.40
N ARG A 22 14.71 1.14 2.83
CA ARG A 22 14.41 2.49 3.30
C ARG A 22 14.28 2.49 4.81
N ARG A 23 15.13 3.28 5.49
CA ARG A 23 14.98 3.58 6.91
C ARG A 23 14.03 4.76 7.10
N ALA A 24 12.96 4.56 7.86
CA ALA A 24 12.03 5.61 8.25
C ALA A 24 12.52 6.35 9.50
N ASP A 25 12.00 7.55 9.77
CA ASP A 25 12.36 8.36 10.95
C ASP A 25 12.09 7.63 12.27
N SER A 26 11.14 6.69 12.28
CA SER A 26 10.88 5.79 13.41
C SER A 26 11.98 4.74 13.67
N GLY A 27 13.01 4.65 12.83
CA GLY A 27 14.04 3.62 12.87
C GLY A 27 13.70 2.34 12.11
N ASN A 28 12.41 2.07 11.87
CA ASN A 28 11.91 0.98 11.05
C ASN A 28 12.58 0.94 9.66
N VAL A 29 12.96 -0.27 9.24
CA VAL A 29 13.46 -0.54 7.88
C VAL A 29 12.36 -1.19 7.07
N ILE A 30 12.11 -0.65 5.89
CA ILE A 30 11.15 -1.18 4.92
C ILE A 30 11.95 -1.65 3.71
N THR A 31 11.83 -2.93 3.35
CA THR A 31 12.40 -3.44 2.11
C THR A 31 11.46 -3.10 0.97
N MET A 32 11.98 -2.44 -0.06
CA MET A 32 11.27 -2.04 -1.26
C MET A 32 11.75 -2.92 -2.41
N ASN A 33 10.83 -3.56 -3.12
CA ASN A 33 11.12 -4.52 -4.16
C ASN A 33 10.70 -3.95 -5.51
N PHE A 34 11.63 -3.94 -6.45
CA PHE A 34 11.48 -3.38 -7.78
C PHE A 34 11.78 -4.43 -8.85
N CYS A 35 11.17 -4.31 -10.02
CA CYS A 35 11.63 -5.05 -11.18
C CYS A 35 13.07 -4.62 -11.51
N ALA A 36 14.00 -5.56 -11.58
CA ALA A 36 15.42 -5.26 -11.86
C ALA A 36 15.67 -4.72 -13.27
N HIS A 37 14.71 -4.88 -14.19
CA HIS A 37 14.82 -4.41 -15.57
C HIS A 37 14.22 -3.02 -15.78
N CYS A 38 12.92 -2.85 -15.49
CA CYS A 38 12.21 -1.59 -15.73
C CYS A 38 12.17 -0.64 -14.52
N HIS A 39 12.66 -1.08 -13.35
CA HIS A 39 12.60 -0.34 -12.09
C HIS A 39 11.18 0.01 -11.63
N GLY A 40 10.18 -0.70 -12.14
CA GLY A 40 8.82 -0.63 -11.62
C GLY A 40 8.79 -1.02 -10.15
N TRP A 41 8.19 -0.18 -9.31
CA TRP A 41 8.01 -0.49 -7.89
C TRP A 41 6.90 -1.52 -7.74
N MET A 42 7.22 -2.71 -7.22
CA MET A 42 6.28 -3.84 -7.21
C MET A 42 5.60 -3.98 -5.84
N TRP A 43 6.38 -4.11 -4.75
CA TRP A 43 5.83 -4.15 -3.39
C TRP A 43 6.82 -3.68 -2.33
N ASN A 44 6.34 -3.51 -1.10
CA ASN A 44 7.19 -3.39 0.09
C ASN A 44 6.95 -4.56 1.05
N ASP A 45 8.00 -4.88 1.80
CA ASP A 45 7.97 -5.75 2.98
C ASP A 45 8.10 -4.87 4.24
N PRO A 46 7.02 -4.69 5.02
CA PRO A 46 7.10 -4.01 6.31
C PRO A 46 7.84 -4.85 7.36
N PRO A 47 8.46 -4.22 8.37
CA PRO A 47 9.27 -4.92 9.37
C PRO A 47 8.48 -5.91 10.24
N ALA A 48 7.16 -5.70 10.40
CA ALA A 48 6.30 -6.59 11.17
C ALA A 48 6.01 -7.94 10.50
N GLY A 49 6.29 -8.07 9.19
CA GLY A 49 6.02 -9.29 8.41
C GLY A 49 4.52 -9.61 8.25
N GLY A 50 4.22 -10.75 7.61
CA GLY A 50 2.87 -11.31 7.46
C GLY A 50 2.01 -10.64 6.39
N ILE A 51 2.45 -9.49 5.86
CA ILE A 51 1.79 -8.77 4.78
C ILE A 51 2.80 -8.33 3.72
N LYS A 52 2.30 -8.17 2.49
CA LYS A 52 3.00 -7.47 1.41
C LYS A 52 2.21 -6.20 1.08
N VAL A 53 2.90 -5.09 0.82
CA VAL A 53 2.25 -3.85 0.38
C VAL A 53 2.50 -3.68 -1.12
N ALA A 54 1.63 -4.28 -1.92
CA ALA A 54 1.69 -4.26 -3.38
C ALA A 54 1.37 -2.87 -3.95
N ARG A 55 1.89 -2.58 -5.14
CA ARG A 55 1.56 -1.38 -5.90
C ARG A 55 0.41 -1.70 -6.84
N ALA A 56 -0.82 -1.33 -6.46
CA ALA A 56 -1.99 -1.62 -7.30
C ALA A 56 -1.92 -1.03 -8.71
N GLY A 57 -1.14 0.02 -8.92
CA GLY A 57 -0.90 0.59 -10.25
C GLY A 57 -0.09 -0.29 -11.20
N THR A 58 0.41 -1.44 -10.74
CA THR A 58 1.05 -2.46 -11.59
C THR A 58 0.08 -3.55 -12.03
N LEU A 59 -1.20 -3.46 -11.67
CA LEU A 59 -2.24 -4.40 -12.12
C LEU A 59 -2.82 -3.92 -13.45
N ASP A 60 -3.22 -4.88 -14.30
CA ASP A 60 -3.85 -4.59 -15.59
C ASP A 60 -5.24 -3.95 -15.43
N ASP A 61 -5.98 -4.36 -14.40
CA ASP A 61 -7.28 -3.79 -14.00
C ASP A 61 -7.24 -3.37 -12.52
N ILE A 62 -7.52 -2.08 -12.29
CA ILE A 62 -7.54 -1.43 -10.97
C ILE A 62 -8.93 -0.89 -10.61
N ASP A 63 -9.95 -1.03 -11.48
CA ASP A 63 -11.26 -0.40 -11.28
C ASP A 63 -11.98 -0.92 -10.03
N TRP A 64 -11.69 -2.17 -9.65
CA TRP A 64 -12.19 -2.83 -8.43
C TRP A 64 -11.44 -2.41 -7.16
N ALA A 65 -10.28 -1.77 -7.29
CA ALA A 65 -9.36 -1.45 -6.20
C ALA A 65 -9.39 0.04 -5.82
N ARG A 66 -10.58 0.60 -5.58
CA ARG A 66 -10.71 2.00 -5.14
C ARG A 66 -10.08 2.21 -3.74
N PRO A 67 -9.28 3.27 -3.53
CA PRO A 67 -8.75 3.59 -2.20
C PRO A 67 -9.87 3.82 -1.18
N VAL A 68 -9.72 3.27 0.01
CA VAL A 68 -10.65 3.49 1.14
C VAL A 68 -10.08 4.40 2.23
N GLY A 69 -8.86 4.89 2.02
CA GLY A 69 -8.19 5.75 2.97
C GLY A 69 -6.85 6.28 2.50
N ASN A 70 -6.37 7.30 3.23
CA ASN A 70 -5.14 8.02 2.97
C ASN A 70 -4.30 8.06 4.25
N ILE A 71 -2.98 7.97 4.10
CA ILE A 71 -2.01 8.14 5.18
C ILE A 71 -1.08 9.30 4.84
N TRP A 72 -0.47 9.90 5.86
CA TRP A 72 0.39 11.09 5.70
C TRP A 72 -0.36 12.32 5.17
N THR A 73 -1.63 12.50 5.55
CA THR A 73 -2.45 13.62 5.05
C THR A 73 -1.91 14.98 5.47
N ASP A 74 -1.15 15.07 6.56
CA ASP A 74 -0.52 16.33 7.00
C ASP A 74 0.67 16.73 6.13
N SER A 75 1.17 15.81 5.30
CA SER A 75 2.23 16.07 4.31
C SER A 75 1.68 16.20 2.89
N LYS A 76 0.35 16.32 2.73
CA LYS A 76 -0.26 16.50 1.41
C LYS A 76 0.21 17.84 0.82
N ALA A 77 0.38 17.86 -0.50
CA ALA A 77 0.54 19.13 -1.20
C ALA A 77 -0.73 19.99 -1.02
N GLU A 78 -0.59 21.31 -0.99
CA GLU A 78 -1.72 22.21 -0.75
C GLU A 78 -2.86 21.99 -1.76
N TRP A 79 -2.50 21.77 -3.03
CA TRP A 79 -3.43 21.50 -4.13
C TRP A 79 -4.07 20.10 -4.11
N ALA A 80 -3.57 19.17 -3.28
CA ALA A 80 -4.11 17.82 -3.23
C ALA A 80 -5.41 17.80 -2.41
N GLU A 81 -6.52 17.49 -3.07
CA GLU A 81 -7.81 17.26 -2.43
C GLU A 81 -7.87 15.84 -1.86
N ILE A 82 -8.36 15.72 -0.62
CA ILE A 82 -8.56 14.45 0.06
C ILE A 82 -10.01 14.42 0.53
N ASP A 83 -10.76 13.40 0.11
CA ASP A 83 -12.13 13.22 0.55
C ASP A 83 -12.18 12.98 2.07
N PRO A 84 -12.82 13.88 2.86
CA PRO A 84 -12.91 13.74 4.31
C PRO A 84 -13.73 12.53 4.75
N ALA A 85 -14.56 11.95 3.87
CA ALA A 85 -15.34 10.75 4.16
C ALA A 85 -14.51 9.45 4.15
N LEU A 86 -13.32 9.47 3.54
CA LEU A 86 -12.39 8.35 3.57
C LEU A 86 -11.68 8.24 4.92
N VAL A 87 -11.08 7.09 5.19
CA VAL A 87 -10.26 6.90 6.40
C VAL A 87 -8.94 7.65 6.23
N ASN A 88 -8.79 8.77 6.91
CA ASN A 88 -7.64 9.67 6.75
C ASN A 88 -6.75 9.69 8.00
N PHE A 89 -5.45 9.44 7.81
CA PHE A 89 -4.46 9.50 8.87
C PHE A 89 -3.44 10.63 8.64
N PRO A 90 -3.18 11.49 9.64
CA PRO A 90 -2.21 12.58 9.53
C PRO A 90 -0.79 12.10 9.23
N LYS A 91 -0.42 10.92 9.74
CA LYS A 91 0.88 10.25 9.57
C LYS A 91 0.67 8.80 9.12
N GLY A 92 1.72 7.98 9.21
CA GLY A 92 1.58 6.54 8.99
C GLY A 92 0.57 5.89 9.95
N ALA A 93 -0.21 4.93 9.45
CA ALA A 93 -1.19 4.18 10.25
C ALA A 93 -0.49 3.14 11.14
N ILE A 94 -0.49 3.36 12.45
CA ILE A 94 -0.02 2.40 13.46
C ILE A 94 -1.03 1.24 13.57
N ASP A 95 -2.31 1.58 13.72
CA ASP A 95 -3.43 0.65 13.61
C ASP A 95 -4.05 0.76 12.21
N ARG A 96 -4.11 -0.37 11.50
CA ARG A 96 -4.67 -0.46 10.15
C ARG A 96 -6.10 -1.00 10.14
N THR A 97 -6.65 -1.39 11.28
CA THR A 97 -8.02 -1.92 11.40
C THR A 97 -9.06 -1.01 10.73
N PRO A 98 -9.00 0.34 10.89
CA PRO A 98 -9.97 1.20 10.21
C PRO A 98 -9.94 1.11 8.68
N LEU A 99 -8.76 0.87 8.08
CA LEU A 99 -8.62 0.66 6.63
C LEU A 99 -9.22 -0.69 6.21
N PHE A 100 -8.99 -1.74 6.99
CA PHE A 100 -9.54 -3.07 6.71
C PHE A 100 -11.06 -3.10 6.83
N ASP A 101 -11.62 -2.43 7.83
CA ASP A 101 -13.06 -2.31 8.01
C ASP A 101 -13.69 -1.50 6.86
N ALA A 102 -13.07 -0.39 6.46
CA ALA A 102 -13.55 0.42 5.33
C ALA A 102 -13.49 -0.36 4.00
N TRP A 103 -12.43 -1.13 3.77
CA TRP A 103 -12.31 -2.01 2.62
C TRP A 103 -13.40 -3.08 2.59
N THR A 104 -13.63 -3.73 3.74
CA THR A 104 -14.65 -4.78 3.87
C THR A 104 -16.05 -4.23 3.53
N ARG A 105 -16.40 -3.04 4.02
CA ARG A 105 -17.67 -2.37 3.67
C ARG A 105 -17.75 -2.04 2.17
N ALA A 106 -16.71 -1.40 1.62
CA ALA A 106 -16.69 -1.00 0.22
C ALA A 106 -16.84 -2.18 -0.76
N GLN A 107 -16.35 -3.36 -0.38
CA GLN A 107 -16.47 -4.58 -1.19
C GLN A 107 -17.83 -5.29 -1.02
N GLN A 108 -18.54 -5.07 0.09
CA GLN A 108 -19.91 -5.56 0.26
C GLN A 108 -20.88 -4.77 -0.63
N ASP A 109 -20.67 -3.46 -0.76
CA ASP A 109 -21.51 -2.55 -1.55
C ASP A 109 -21.28 -2.69 -3.07
N GLN A 110 -20.25 -3.42 -3.49
CA GLN A 110 -19.93 -3.69 -4.91
C GLN A 110 -20.58 -4.97 -5.45
N LYS A 111 -21.32 -5.73 -4.61
CA LYS A 111 -22.11 -6.89 -5.02
C LYS A 111 -23.55 -6.51 -5.33
#